data_AF-A0A927Q0H3-F1
#
_entry.id   AF-A0A927Q0H3-F1
#
_cell.length_a   1.000
_cell.length_b   1.000
_cell.length_c   1.000
_cell.angle_alpha   90.00
_cell.angle_beta   90.00
_cell.angle_gamma   90.00
#
_symmetry.space_group_name_H-M   'P 1'
#
loop_
_entity.id
_entity.type
_entity.pdbx_description
1 polymer ?
#
loop_
_entity_poly.entity_id
_entity_poly.type
_entity_poly.pdbx_seq_one_letter_code
_entity_poly.pdbx_strand_id
1 'polypeptide(L)'
;MSDEIRRTRAGQFVKGQSGNTEGARSRRPKRLLTLTDINRTILEVAGSETKLSIENRLQTISMLERNAWVLASGKGNRLAARDFLDLASRAGFHFERLERLTPKPRPDGDSDQ
;
A
#
# COMPACT_ATOMS: atom_id res chain seq x y z
N MET A 1 -6.13 -39.21 -22.61
CA MET A 1 -6.92 -38.07 -23.09
C MET A 1 -6.47 -36.86 -22.30
N SER A 2 -5.90 -35.84 -22.94
CA SER A 2 -5.38 -34.65 -22.26
C SER A 2 -6.53 -33.69 -21.98
N ASP A 3 -6.80 -33.40 -20.70
CA ASP A 3 -7.69 -32.30 -20.32
C ASP A 3 -7.10 -30.99 -20.89
N GLU A 4 -7.79 -30.44 -21.87
CA GLU A 4 -7.38 -29.20 -22.52
C GLU A 4 -7.45 -28.06 -21.51
N ILE A 5 -6.29 -27.50 -21.15
CA ILE A 5 -6.21 -26.42 -20.16
C ILE A 5 -6.76 -25.14 -20.80
N ARG A 6 -7.91 -24.68 -20.31
CA ARG A 6 -8.63 -23.53 -20.82
C ARG A 6 -8.24 -22.27 -20.05
N ARG A 7 -8.07 -21.18 -20.80
CA ARG A 7 -7.76 -19.86 -20.26
C ARG A 7 -8.88 -18.86 -20.59
N THR A 8 -9.07 -17.86 -19.74
CA THR A 8 -9.95 -16.72 -19.97
C THR A 8 -9.34 -15.79 -21.03
N ARG A 9 -10.14 -14.85 -21.57
CA ARG A 9 -9.65 -13.83 -22.51
C ARG A 9 -8.53 -12.95 -21.95
N ALA A 10 -8.38 -12.90 -20.62
CA ALA A 10 -7.29 -12.21 -19.93
C ALA A 10 -6.05 -13.11 -19.71
N GLY A 11 -6.01 -14.32 -20.29
CA GLY A 11 -4.87 -15.23 -20.23
C GLY A 11 -4.76 -16.08 -18.95
N GLN A 12 -5.77 -16.04 -18.07
CA GLN A 12 -5.76 -16.72 -16.76
C GLN A 12 -6.47 -18.09 -16.82
N PHE A 13 -6.11 -19.06 -15.98
CA PHE A 13 -6.82 -20.35 -15.93
C PHE A 13 -8.29 -20.18 -15.50
N VAL A 14 -9.18 -20.95 -16.13
CA VAL A 14 -10.61 -20.96 -15.80
C VAL A 14 -10.82 -21.59 -14.41
N LYS A 15 -11.84 -21.12 -13.67
CA LYS A 15 -12.21 -21.63 -12.35
C LYS A 15 -12.32 -23.16 -12.35
N GLY A 16 -11.72 -23.82 -11.36
CA GLY A 16 -11.72 -25.29 -11.25
C GLY A 16 -10.58 -25.97 -12.01
N GLN A 17 -9.78 -25.25 -12.80
CA GLN A 17 -8.57 -25.78 -13.43
C GLN A 17 -7.30 -25.38 -12.65
N SER A 18 -6.25 -26.19 -12.76
CA SER A 18 -4.93 -25.98 -12.11
C SER A 18 -4.99 -25.80 -10.58
N GLY A 19 -5.85 -26.54 -9.88
CA GLY A 19 -5.94 -26.52 -8.42
C GLY A 19 -6.53 -25.24 -7.81
N ASN A 20 -7.05 -24.33 -8.64
CA ASN A 20 -7.69 -23.09 -8.19
C ASN A 20 -9.23 -23.25 -8.18
N THR A 21 -9.77 -23.73 -7.06
CA THR A 21 -11.22 -23.95 -6.86
C THR A 21 -12.03 -22.66 -6.84
N GLU A 22 -11.44 -21.54 -6.40
CA GLU A 22 -12.13 -20.24 -6.30
C GLU A 22 -12.04 -19.42 -7.61
N GLY A 23 -11.08 -19.73 -8.49
CA GLY A 23 -10.73 -18.87 -9.62
C GLY A 23 -9.91 -17.65 -9.17
N ALA A 24 -9.27 -16.94 -10.10
CA ALA A 24 -8.46 -15.78 -9.75
C ALA A 24 -9.37 -14.63 -9.24
N ARG A 25 -9.12 -14.14 -8.02
CA ARG A 25 -9.82 -12.97 -7.49
C ARG A 25 -9.54 -11.77 -8.40
N SER A 26 -10.60 -11.22 -8.99
CA SER A 26 -10.52 -9.98 -9.75
C SER A 26 -10.01 -8.86 -8.83
N ARG A 27 -8.74 -8.48 -8.99
CA ARG A 27 -8.20 -7.28 -8.34
C ARG A 27 -8.86 -6.09 -9.00
N ARG A 28 -9.85 -5.47 -8.33
CA ARG A 28 -10.33 -4.15 -8.75
C ARG A 28 -9.23 -3.15 -8.40
N PRO A 29 -8.57 -2.51 -9.38
CA PRO A 29 -7.65 -1.44 -9.05
C PRO A 29 -8.43 -0.35 -8.31
N LYS A 30 -8.00 0.02 -7.10
CA LYS A 30 -8.52 1.23 -6.44
C LYS A 30 -8.21 2.39 -7.39
N ARG A 31 -9.25 3.03 -7.95
CA ARG A 31 -9.05 4.21 -8.78
C ARG A 31 -8.54 5.32 -7.87
N LEU A 32 -7.27 5.69 -8.03
CA LEU A 32 -6.69 6.87 -7.41
C LEU A 32 -7.17 8.08 -8.20
N LEU A 33 -8.28 8.67 -7.77
CA LEU A 33 -8.94 9.75 -8.51
C LEU A 33 -8.46 11.13 -8.07
N THR A 34 -8.00 11.25 -6.82
CA THR A 34 -7.57 12.53 -6.25
C THR A 34 -6.14 12.48 -5.72
N LEU A 35 -5.51 13.65 -5.60
CA LEU A 35 -4.20 13.79 -4.96
C LEU A 35 -4.24 13.32 -3.49
N THR A 36 -5.38 13.47 -2.83
CA THR A 36 -5.63 12.94 -1.48
C THR A 36 -5.58 11.42 -1.45
N ASP A 37 -6.17 10.73 -2.43
CA ASP A 37 -6.12 9.27 -2.52
C ASP A 37 -4.70 8.76 -2.78
N ILE A 38 -3.94 9.48 -3.61
CA ILE A 38 -2.54 9.19 -3.89
C ILE A 38 -1.72 9.32 -2.60
N ASN A 39 -1.84 10.44 -1.89
CA ASN A 39 -1.12 10.68 -0.62
C ASN A 39 -1.50 9.65 0.44
N ARG A 40 -2.79 9.32 0.57
CA ARG A 40 -3.25 8.27 1.48
C ARG A 40 -2.62 6.92 1.14
N THR A 41 -2.58 6.56 -0.14
CA THR A 41 -1.97 5.30 -0.60
C THR A 41 -0.46 5.27 -0.31
N ILE A 42 0.24 6.39 -0.52
CA ILE A 42 1.67 6.51 -0.19
C ILE A 42 1.89 6.28 1.31
N LEU A 43 1.05 6.89 2.16
CA LEU A 43 1.13 6.71 3.61
C LEU A 43 0.75 5.30 4.06
N GLU A 44 -0.26 4.67 3.45
CA GLU A 44 -0.61 3.25 3.67
C GLU A 44 0.59 2.34 3.33
N VAL A 45 1.26 2.58 2.20
CA VAL A 45 2.46 1.84 1.80
C VAL A 45 3.62 2.10 2.76
N ALA A 46 3.81 3.34 3.21
CA ALA A 46 4.86 3.69 4.18
C ALA A 46 4.65 2.99 5.54
N GLY A 47 3.41 2.90 6.01
CA GLY A 47 3.04 2.18 7.23
C GLY A 47 2.93 0.67 7.07
N SER A 48 3.04 0.14 5.84
CA SER A 48 2.95 -1.30 5.60
C SER A 48 4.10 -2.04 6.29
N GLU A 49 3.76 -3.12 6.97
CA GLU A 49 4.74 -3.96 7.64
C GLU A 49 5.59 -4.75 6.64
N THR A 50 6.89 -4.82 6.92
CA THR A 50 7.87 -5.61 6.19
C THR A 50 8.79 -6.30 7.18
N LYS A 51 9.32 -7.45 6.78
CA LYS A 51 10.32 -8.17 7.57
C LYS A 51 11.71 -7.67 7.20
N LEU A 52 12.51 -7.29 8.19
CA LEU A 52 13.92 -6.99 8.05
C LEU A 52 14.73 -7.95 8.93
N SER A 53 15.79 -8.52 8.36
CA SER A 53 16.73 -9.34 9.12
C SER A 53 17.82 -8.45 9.68
N ILE A 54 17.85 -8.28 11.00
CA ILE A 54 18.90 -7.56 11.72
C ILE A 54 19.53 -8.57 12.68
N GLU A 55 20.85 -8.76 12.60
CA GLU A 55 21.61 -9.59 13.56
C GLU A 55 21.04 -11.00 13.77
N ASN A 56 20.68 -11.69 12.67
CA ASN A 56 20.06 -13.02 12.67
C ASN A 56 18.67 -13.11 13.35
N ARG A 57 18.00 -11.98 13.57
CA ARG A 57 16.61 -11.91 14.00
C ARG A 57 15.74 -11.25 12.94
N LEU A 58 14.60 -11.87 12.64
CA LEU A 58 13.55 -11.28 11.81
C LEU A 58 12.74 -10.31 12.66
N GLN A 59 12.84 -9.02 12.36
CA GLN A 59 12.00 -7.99 12.95
C GLN A 59 10.96 -7.53 11.94
N THR A 60 9.72 -7.38 12.38
CA THR A 60 8.67 -6.73 11.60
C THR A 60 8.76 -5.23 11.88
N ILE A 61 9.01 -4.46 10.84
CA ILE A 61 9.12 -3.00 10.89
C ILE A 61 8.29 -2.39 9.77
N SER A 62 7.98 -1.11 9.84
CA SER A 62 7.34 -0.41 8.74
C SER A 62 8.27 -0.27 7.54
N MET A 63 7.69 -0.12 6.35
CA MET A 63 8.43 0.19 5.13
C MET A 63 9.21 1.51 5.24
N LEU A 64 8.68 2.48 6.01
CA LEU A 64 9.37 3.73 6.28
C LEU A 64 10.67 3.51 7.08
N GLU A 65 10.59 2.76 8.19
CA GLU A 65 11.75 2.41 9.02
C GLU A 65 12.78 1.58 8.25
N ARG A 66 12.31 0.64 7.41
CA ARG A 66 13.19 -0.16 6.56
C ARG A 66 14.02 0.72 5.63
N ASN A 67 13.39 1.69 4.95
CA ASN A 67 14.09 2.57 4.02
C ASN A 67 15.05 3.52 4.75
N ALA A 68 14.69 4.01 5.94
CA ALA A 68 15.62 4.76 6.79
C ALA A 68 16.85 3.92 7.18
N TRP A 69 16.64 2.65 7.51
CA TRP A 69 17.74 1.72 7.83
C TRP A 69 18.65 1.45 6.62
N VAL A 70 18.09 1.31 5.41
CA VAL A 70 18.88 1.17 4.16
C VAL A 70 19.78 2.39 3.93
N LEU A 71 19.28 3.60 4.20
CA LEU A 71 20.09 4.82 4.09
C LEU A 71 21.20 4.90 5.14
N ALA A 72 20.90 4.51 6.38
CA ALA A 72 21.86 4.53 7.48
C ALA A 72 22.95 3.47 7.30
N SER A 73 22.57 2.24 6.97
CA SER A 73 23.49 1.11 6.79
C SER A 73 24.31 1.18 5.49
N GLY A 74 23.82 1.92 4.49
CA GLY A 74 24.40 1.99 3.15
C GLY A 74 24.37 0.69 2.36
N LYS A 75 23.60 -0.30 2.82
CA LYS A 75 23.40 -1.57 2.13
C LYS A 75 22.08 -1.53 1.35
N GLY A 76 22.16 -1.72 0.03
CA GLY A 76 20.99 -1.74 -0.87
C GLY A 76 20.83 -0.46 -1.69
N ASN A 77 19.65 -0.27 -2.29
CA ASN A 77 19.38 0.86 -3.19
C ASN A 77 19.09 2.14 -2.40
N ARG A 78 20.15 2.91 -2.10
CA ARG A 78 20.07 4.17 -1.35
C ARG A 78 19.23 5.24 -2.06
N LEU A 79 19.29 5.33 -3.38
CA LEU A 79 18.53 6.34 -4.13
C LEU A 79 17.04 6.08 -4.01
N ALA A 80 16.61 4.84 -4.25
CA ALA A 80 15.21 4.46 -4.10
C ALA A 80 14.69 4.66 -2.66
N ALA A 81 15.51 4.36 -1.65
CA ALA A 81 15.16 4.59 -0.26
C ALA A 81 15.01 6.08 0.07
N ARG A 82 15.90 6.93 -0.45
CA ARG A 82 15.80 8.39 -0.33
C ARG A 82 14.55 8.94 -0.99
N ASP A 83 14.31 8.56 -2.24
CA ASP A 83 13.17 9.03 -3.02
C ASP A 83 11.85 8.60 -2.37
N PHE A 84 11.81 7.39 -1.83
CA PHE A 84 10.66 6.89 -1.07
C PHE A 84 10.38 7.73 0.19
N LEU A 85 11.41 8.04 0.98
CA LEU A 85 11.25 8.85 2.18
C LEU A 85 10.80 10.28 1.84
N ASP A 86 11.38 10.90 0.82
CA ASP A 86 10.96 12.24 0.36
C ASP A 86 9.50 12.22 -0.12
N LEU A 87 9.10 11.20 -0.88
CA LEU A 87 7.72 10.99 -1.31
C LEU A 87 6.76 10.87 -0.11
N ALA A 88 7.12 10.05 0.89
CA ALA A 88 6.32 9.82 2.09
C ALA A 88 6.21 11.10 2.95
N SER A 89 7.31 11.83 3.13
CA SER A 89 7.32 13.11 3.86
C SER A 89 6.44 14.16 3.19
N ARG A 90 6.50 14.28 1.86
CA ARG A 90 5.63 15.20 1.11
C ARG A 90 4.16 14.81 1.24
N ALA A 91 3.85 13.52 1.11
CA ALA A 91 2.49 13.01 1.29
C ALA A 91 1.95 13.33 2.70
N GLY A 92 2.77 13.16 3.75
CA GLY A 92 2.43 13.52 5.12
C GLY A 92 2.14 15.02 5.28
N PHE A 93 3.03 15.88 4.77
CA PHE A 93 2.83 17.33 4.80
C PHE A 93 1.54 17.77 4.09
N HIS A 94 1.27 17.20 2.91
CA HIS A 94 0.03 17.48 2.17
C HIS A 94 -1.22 17.01 2.93
N PHE A 95 -1.14 15.85 3.59
CA PHE A 95 -2.23 15.30 4.37
C PHE A 95 -2.55 16.17 5.60
N GLU A 96 -1.54 16.56 6.38
CA GLU A 96 -1.72 17.49 7.51
C GLU A 96 -2.30 18.84 7.07
N ARG A 97 -1.81 19.38 5.95
CA ARG A 97 -2.31 20.64 5.41
C ARG A 97 -3.78 20.54 5.02
N LEU A 98 -4.19 19.42 4.43
CA LEU A 98 -5.60 19.17 4.09
C LEU A 98 -6.45 19.07 5.35
N GLU A 99 -6.03 18.28 6.36
CA GLU A 99 -6.76 18.17 7.64
C GLU A 99 -6.97 19.53 8.32
N ARG A 100 -5.99 20.43 8.27
CA ARG A 100 -6.11 21.79 8.81
C ARG A 100 -7.08 22.68 8.03
N LEU A 101 -7.25 22.44 6.73
CA LEU A 101 -8.09 23.26 5.84
C LEU A 101 -9.53 22.74 5.75
N THR A 102 -9.78 21.45 5.97
CA THR A 102 -11.14 20.92 6.12
C THR A 102 -11.67 21.25 7.52
N PRO A 103 -12.71 22.11 7.65
CA PRO A 103 -13.35 22.29 8.94
C PRO A 103 -13.92 20.95 9.40
N LYS A 104 -13.57 20.52 10.62
CA LYS A 104 -14.26 19.39 11.24
C LYS A 104 -15.75 19.70 11.24
N PRO A 105 -16.62 18.76 10.78
CA PRO A 105 -18.04 18.92 10.98
C PRO A 105 -18.27 19.16 12.47
N ARG A 106 -19.03 20.21 12.80
CA ARG A 106 -19.44 20.42 14.18
C ARG A 106 -20.18 19.15 14.61
N PRO A 107 -19.93 18.61 15.81
CA PRO A 107 -20.84 17.64 16.36
C PRO A 107 -22.14 18.41 16.58
N ASP A 108 -23.05 18.33 15.61
CA ASP A 108 -24.39 18.87 15.77
C ASP A 108 -25.02 18.11 16.93
N GLY A 109 -25.07 18.80 18.06
CA GLY A 109 -25.93 18.46 19.18
C GLY A 109 -27.38 18.64 18.79
N ASP A 110 -28.21 17.87 19.48
CA ASP A 110 -29.64 18.05 19.65
C ASP A 110 -30.49 17.99 18.37
N SER A 111 -30.94 16.77 18.10
CA SER A 111 -32.30 16.57 17.61
C SER A 111 -33.07 15.71 18.62
N ASP A 112 -33.31 16.28 19.80
CA ASP A 112 -34.55 16.04 20.54
C ASP A 112 -35.67 16.78 19.80
N GLN A 113 -36.47 16.06 19.02
CA GLN A 113 -37.88 16.34 18.74
C GLN A 113 -38.62 15.03 18.46
#